data_AF-A0A5K7X2Z5-F1
#
_entry.id   AF-A0A5K7X2Z5-F1
#
_cell.length_a   1.000
_cell.length_b   1.000
_cell.length_c   1.000
_cell.angle_alpha   90.00
_cell.angle_beta   90.00
_cell.angle_gamma   90.00
#
_symmetry.space_group_name_H-M   'P 1'
#
loop_
_entity.id
_entity.type
_entity.pdbx_description
1 polymer ?
#
loop_
_entity_poly.entity_id
_entity_poly.type
_entity_poly.pdbx_seq_one_letter_code
_entity_poly.pdbx_strand_id
1 'polypeptide(L)'
;MIIQNRLRGRRRVLDEAKQARLCELVAKESYSVEEAAESLDVSLRTVQRERRHNEEFDDELRLALQQKPNPMKLMVEAARTHWRAAAWLLERTKPEEFARKPANMTSFKLVAAAFGYLQETALAAVPEECRAVLYQQTQAAIEKSVDCCFPMLGPRGKLRVKKVPTKTPLADLEGRKNVRVVHDRDEQGDVTVSLSIDPAEVDARQTREAARETQRAELRERLAEERRQQACDERPAAGIMSPKIAKTTKCDATKEPAAASSTNSNDIERVVATFEPRVDDECPETRRHSEELNHPDAQDPCERLQLLGDGLDRQRRSERRQQRAAAKKAKAAKRRAARSRRAA
;
A
#
# COMPACT_ATOMS: atom_id res chain seq x y z
N MET A 1 35.55 17.42 25.15
CA MET A 1 36.68 16.54 25.53
C MET A 1 36.38 15.15 25.04
N ILE A 2 37.04 14.71 23.96
CA ILE A 2 36.82 13.41 23.32
C ILE A 2 37.84 12.45 23.94
N ILE A 3 37.41 11.66 24.93
CA ILE A 3 38.28 10.63 25.50
C ILE A 3 38.29 9.46 24.52
N GLN A 4 39.30 9.45 23.66
CA GLN A 4 39.63 8.31 22.81
C GLN A 4 40.02 7.13 23.70
N ASN A 5 39.07 6.22 23.94
CA ASN A 5 39.31 4.87 24.45
C ASN A 5 39.98 3.98 23.38
N ARG A 6 41.07 4.48 22.81
CA ARG A 6 42.08 3.65 22.15
C ARG A 6 43.02 3.25 23.26
N LEU A 7 42.95 2.02 23.76
CA LEU A 7 44.12 1.23 24.15
C LEU A 7 43.70 -0.16 24.73
N ARG A 8 44.31 -1.19 24.14
CA ARG A 8 44.51 -2.59 24.61
C ARG A 8 43.45 -3.65 24.27
N GLY A 9 43.66 -4.28 23.11
CA GLY A 9 43.35 -5.70 22.85
C GLY A 9 42.14 -5.97 21.95
N ARG A 10 42.34 -5.97 20.62
CA ARG A 10 41.35 -6.08 19.53
C ARG A 10 40.45 -4.86 19.33
N ARG A 11 40.42 -4.35 18.09
CA ARG A 11 39.41 -3.38 17.63
C ARG A 11 38.03 -3.96 17.94
N ARG A 12 37.17 -3.17 18.58
CA ARG A 12 35.78 -3.56 18.79
C ARG A 12 35.12 -3.67 17.42
N VAL A 13 34.28 -4.68 17.26
CA VAL A 13 33.61 -4.95 15.98
C VAL A 13 32.56 -3.87 15.66
N LEU A 14 32.06 -3.19 16.71
CA LEU A 14 31.06 -2.13 16.63
C LEU A 14 31.68 -0.79 17.06
N ASP A 15 32.22 -0.06 16.09
CA ASP A 15 32.74 1.31 16.26
C ASP A 15 31.59 2.30 16.54
N GLU A 16 31.89 3.46 17.16
CA GLU A 16 30.91 4.53 17.45
C GLU A 16 30.12 4.98 16.20
N ALA A 17 30.78 5.04 15.04
CA ALA A 17 30.11 5.35 13.77
C ALA A 17 29.05 4.29 13.38
N LYS A 18 29.31 3.01 13.65
CA LYS A 18 28.34 1.93 13.43
C LYS A 18 27.23 1.95 14.48
N GLN A 19 27.53 2.34 15.72
CA GLN A 19 26.53 2.53 16.78
C GLN A 19 25.53 3.62 16.37
N ALA A 20 26.02 4.80 15.98
CA ALA A 20 25.19 5.89 15.50
C ALA A 20 24.36 5.49 14.26
N ARG A 21 24.98 4.76 13.31
CA ARG A 21 24.28 4.28 12.12
C ARG A 21 23.18 3.27 12.47
N LEU A 22 23.42 2.38 13.44
CA LEU A 22 22.42 1.43 13.92
C LEU A 22 21.22 2.15 14.54
N CYS A 23 21.46 3.15 15.41
CA CYS A 23 20.41 3.99 15.97
C CYS A 23 19.61 4.73 14.89
N GLU A 24 20.30 5.25 13.85
CA GLU A 24 19.67 5.93 12.72
C GLU A 24 18.75 5.01 11.93
N LEU A 25 19.19 3.77 11.66
CA LEU A 25 18.40 2.77 10.94
C LEU A 25 17.13 2.39 11.69
N VAL A 26 17.23 2.17 13.00
CA VAL A 26 16.08 1.88 13.86
C VAL A 26 15.11 3.07 13.90
N ALA A 27 15.63 4.28 14.08
CA ALA A 27 14.81 5.49 14.21
C ALA A 27 14.14 5.93 12.89
N LYS A 28 14.88 5.98 11.78
CA LYS A 28 14.42 6.59 10.52
C LYS A 28 13.84 5.60 9.52
N GLU A 29 14.39 4.39 9.49
CA GLU A 29 14.04 3.34 8.53
C GLU A 29 13.16 2.27 9.16
N SER A 30 12.94 2.33 10.48
CA SER A 30 12.02 1.44 11.19
C SER A 30 12.46 -0.03 11.17
N TYR A 31 13.74 -0.29 10.91
CA TYR A 31 14.28 -1.64 10.99
C TYR A 31 14.22 -2.17 12.42
N SER A 32 13.97 -3.47 12.54
CA SER A 32 14.23 -4.16 13.80
C SER A 32 15.72 -4.08 14.14
N VAL A 33 16.05 -4.20 15.43
CA VAL A 33 17.47 -4.22 15.86
C VAL A 33 18.25 -5.35 15.20
N GLU A 34 17.58 -6.46 14.89
CA GLU A 34 18.15 -7.62 14.20
C GLU A 34 18.49 -7.29 12.74
N GLU A 35 17.53 -6.77 11.98
CA GLU A 35 17.74 -6.34 10.58
C GLU A 35 18.78 -5.23 10.47
N ALA A 36 18.74 -4.26 11.39
CA ALA A 36 19.74 -3.19 11.44
C ALA A 36 21.14 -3.74 11.72
N ALA A 37 21.28 -4.71 12.62
CA ALA A 37 22.55 -5.35 12.91
C ALA A 37 23.06 -6.19 11.72
N GLU A 38 22.17 -6.94 11.06
CA GLU A 38 22.47 -7.68 9.84
C GLU A 38 22.94 -6.77 8.71
N SER A 39 22.29 -5.62 8.51
CA SER A 39 22.68 -4.63 7.49
C SER A 39 24.07 -4.01 7.70
N LEU A 40 24.59 -4.07 8.93
CA LEU A 40 25.91 -3.55 9.31
C LEU A 40 26.95 -4.67 9.45
N ASP A 41 26.60 -5.91 9.09
CA ASP A 41 27.39 -7.12 9.26
C ASP A 41 27.84 -7.35 10.72
N VAL A 42 27.00 -7.00 11.68
CA VAL A 42 27.26 -7.19 13.11
C VAL A 42 26.27 -8.17 13.72
N SER A 43 26.77 -9.16 14.48
CA SER A 43 25.88 -10.10 15.16
C SER A 43 25.05 -9.39 16.25
N LEU A 44 23.78 -9.76 16.40
CA LEU A 44 22.91 -9.26 17.47
C LEU A 44 23.54 -9.40 18.86
N ARG A 45 24.29 -10.49 19.10
CA ARG A 45 25.02 -10.73 20.35
C ARG A 45 26.06 -9.66 20.64
N THR A 46 26.74 -9.15 19.60
CA THR A 46 27.68 -8.04 19.72
C THR A 46 26.96 -6.76 20.13
N VAL A 47 25.82 -6.45 19.50
CA VAL A 47 25.00 -5.28 19.84
C VAL A 47 24.54 -5.35 21.29
N GLN A 48 24.00 -6.49 21.74
CA GLN A 48 23.59 -6.70 23.13
C GLN A 48 24.75 -6.57 24.13
N ARG A 49 25.95 -7.00 23.75
CA ARG A 49 27.15 -6.85 24.59
C ARG A 49 27.55 -5.38 24.73
N GLU A 50 27.53 -4.62 23.63
CA GLU A 50 27.85 -3.18 23.68
C GLU A 50 26.79 -2.38 24.42
N ARG A 51 25.50 -2.73 24.30
CA ARG A 51 24.42 -2.11 25.12
C ARG A 51 24.65 -2.25 26.63
N ARG A 52 25.24 -3.38 27.08
CA ARG A 52 25.57 -3.59 28.50
C ARG A 52 26.81 -2.84 28.96
N HIS A 53 27.64 -2.41 28.01
CA HIS A 53 28.95 -1.84 28.30
C HIS A 53 28.98 -0.33 28.11
N ASN A 54 28.24 0.19 27.14
CA ASN A 54 28.08 1.61 26.87
C ASN A 54 26.62 2.01 27.16
N GLU A 55 26.40 2.69 28.29
CA GLU A 55 25.08 3.14 28.73
C GLU A 55 24.52 4.21 27.78
N GLU A 56 25.36 5.12 27.27
CA GLU A 56 24.94 6.18 26.34
C GLU A 56 24.35 5.58 25.06
N PHE A 57 25.01 4.55 24.50
CA PHE A 57 24.50 3.82 23.34
C PHE A 57 23.18 3.10 23.63
N ASP A 58 23.03 2.51 24.82
CA ASP A 58 21.78 1.84 25.18
C ASP A 58 20.62 2.83 25.29
N ASP A 59 20.87 4.01 25.85
CA ASP A 59 19.87 5.08 25.95
C ASP A 59 19.49 5.66 24.58
N GLU A 60 20.46 5.89 23.70
CA GLU A 60 20.19 6.30 22.31
C GLU A 60 19.36 5.25 21.57
N LEU A 61 19.69 3.97 21.71
CA LEU A 61 18.95 2.89 21.07
C LEU A 61 17.54 2.73 21.65
N ARG A 62 17.36 2.91 22.96
CA ARG A 62 16.02 2.95 23.58
C ARG A 62 15.20 4.12 23.05
N LEU A 63 15.82 5.30 22.91
CA LEU A 63 15.15 6.46 22.36
C LEU A 63 14.76 6.22 20.90
N ALA A 64 15.64 5.62 20.10
CA ALA A 64 15.34 5.20 18.74
C ALA A 64 14.18 4.20 18.67
N LEU A 65 14.12 3.20 19.57
CA LEU A 65 13.02 2.24 19.65
C LEU A 65 11.69 2.85 20.08
N GLN A 66 11.71 3.95 20.84
CA GLN A 66 10.51 4.69 21.20
C GLN A 66 9.99 5.57 20.07
N GLN A 67 10.85 5.92 19.09
CA GLN A 67 10.39 6.66 17.92
C GLN A 67 9.43 5.79 17.12
N LYS A 68 8.20 6.29 16.97
CA LYS A 68 7.20 5.58 16.20
C LYS A 68 7.60 5.63 14.73
N PRO A 69 7.67 4.47 14.05
CA PRO A 69 8.01 4.41 12.64
C PRO A 69 7.02 5.22 11.82
N ASN A 70 7.49 5.85 10.73
CA ASN A 70 6.60 6.63 9.88
C ASN A 70 5.55 5.68 9.25
N PRO A 71 4.26 5.83 9.58
CA PRO A 71 3.24 4.87 9.17
C PRO A 71 3.09 4.78 7.65
N MET A 72 3.44 5.85 6.92
CA MET A 72 3.40 5.84 5.46
C MET A 72 4.46 4.92 4.86
N LYS A 73 5.68 4.88 5.41
CA LYS A 73 6.74 3.98 4.93
C LYS A 73 6.36 2.52 5.15
N LEU A 74 5.91 2.21 6.37
CA LEU A 74 5.42 0.87 6.71
C LEU A 74 4.29 0.41 5.78
N MET A 75 3.36 1.32 5.45
CA MET A 75 2.27 0.98 4.53
C MET A 75 2.77 0.72 3.11
N VAL A 76 3.75 1.48 2.63
CA VAL A 76 4.36 1.27 1.31
C VAL A 76 5.11 -0.07 1.24
N GLU A 77 5.83 -0.45 2.30
CA GLU A 77 6.49 -1.75 2.39
C GLU A 77 5.47 -2.89 2.45
N ALA A 78 4.44 -2.77 3.31
CA ALA A 78 3.36 -3.74 3.40
C ALA A 78 2.59 -3.87 2.08
N ALA A 79 2.45 -2.80 1.29
CA ALA A 79 1.80 -2.85 -0.02
C ALA A 79 2.54 -3.75 -1.02
N ARG A 80 3.85 -4.00 -0.84
CA ARG A 80 4.61 -4.91 -1.72
C ARG A 80 4.26 -6.38 -1.50
N THR A 81 3.85 -6.75 -0.30
CA THR A 81 3.59 -8.14 0.10
C THR A 81 2.11 -8.44 0.34
N HIS A 82 1.32 -7.42 0.69
CA HIS A 82 -0.08 -7.55 1.08
C HIS A 82 -1.00 -6.72 0.18
N TRP A 83 -1.89 -7.40 -0.53
CA TRP A 83 -2.85 -6.78 -1.44
C TRP A 83 -3.79 -5.77 -0.75
N ARG A 84 -4.13 -5.96 0.53
CA ARG A 84 -4.97 -5.02 1.28
C ARG A 84 -4.28 -3.69 1.51
N ALA A 85 -3.00 -3.72 1.87
CA ALA A 85 -2.20 -2.50 2.02
C ALA A 85 -2.02 -1.80 0.68
N ALA A 86 -1.81 -2.56 -0.40
CA ALA A 86 -1.78 -2.02 -1.76
C ALA A 86 -3.10 -1.35 -2.16
N ALA A 87 -4.24 -2.01 -1.93
CA ALA A 87 -5.57 -1.46 -2.22
C ALA A 87 -5.84 -0.18 -1.43
N TRP A 88 -5.50 -0.16 -0.14
CA TRP A 88 -5.62 1.02 0.71
C TRP A 88 -4.76 2.19 0.21
N LEU A 89 -3.53 1.90 -0.24
CA LEU A 89 -2.63 2.92 -0.77
C LEU A 89 -3.16 3.49 -2.10
N LEU A 90 -3.71 2.64 -2.97
CA LEU A 90 -4.33 3.06 -4.23
C LEU A 90 -5.58 3.91 -4.01
N GLU A 91 -6.44 3.53 -3.06
CA GLU A 91 -7.64 4.30 -2.71
C GLU A 91 -7.31 5.73 -2.25
N ARG A 92 -6.19 5.91 -1.54
CA ARG A 92 -5.77 7.24 -1.05
C ARG A 92 -4.94 8.04 -2.05
N THR A 93 -4.12 7.38 -2.88
CA THR A 93 -3.29 8.07 -3.87
C THR A 93 -4.06 8.41 -5.14
N LYS A 94 -5.07 7.60 -5.49
CA LYS A 94 -5.89 7.72 -6.70
C LYS A 94 -7.36 7.42 -6.39
N PRO A 95 -8.02 8.26 -5.58
CA PRO A 95 -9.41 8.03 -5.17
C PRO A 95 -10.38 7.93 -6.35
N GLU A 96 -10.16 8.68 -7.43
CA GLU A 96 -11.04 8.69 -8.62
C GLU A 96 -11.15 7.32 -9.32
N GLU A 97 -10.08 6.53 -9.26
CA GLU A 97 -9.99 5.22 -9.92
C GLU A 97 -10.38 4.09 -8.96
N PHE A 98 -9.88 4.14 -7.73
CA PHE A 98 -9.92 3.01 -6.81
C PHE A 98 -10.80 3.20 -5.57
N ALA A 99 -11.23 4.43 -5.25
CA ALA A 99 -12.17 4.60 -4.15
C ALA A 99 -13.53 4.00 -4.51
N ARG A 100 -14.24 3.57 -3.48
CA ARG A 100 -15.62 3.12 -3.63
C ARG A 100 -16.46 4.28 -4.15
N LYS A 101 -16.88 4.18 -5.42
CA LYS A 101 -17.79 5.16 -6.02
C LYS A 101 -19.15 4.98 -5.38
N PRO A 102 -19.76 6.04 -4.81
CA PRO A 102 -21.15 5.94 -4.37
C PRO A 102 -22.01 5.60 -5.59
N ALA A 103 -23.02 4.76 -5.41
CA ALA A 103 -23.88 4.26 -6.49
C ALA A 103 -24.49 5.39 -7.36
N ASN A 104 -24.57 6.59 -6.81
CA ASN A 104 -25.20 7.76 -7.43
C ASN A 104 -24.23 8.70 -8.16
N MET A 105 -22.93 8.36 -8.27
CA MET A 105 -21.97 9.19 -9.02
C MET A 105 -21.72 8.63 -10.42
N THR A 106 -22.19 9.35 -11.43
CA THR A 106 -21.87 9.10 -12.83
C THR A 106 -20.40 9.43 -13.09
N SER A 107 -19.63 8.46 -13.56
CA SER A 107 -18.21 8.68 -13.89
C SER A 107 -18.06 9.61 -15.10
N PHE A 108 -17.02 10.44 -15.10
CA PHE A 108 -16.68 11.31 -16.24
C PHE A 108 -16.63 10.54 -17.58
N LYS A 109 -16.08 9.33 -17.57
CA LYS A 109 -16.00 8.47 -18.77
C LYS A 109 -17.38 8.12 -19.33
N LEU A 110 -18.35 7.82 -18.46
CA LEU A 110 -19.72 7.51 -18.88
C LEU A 110 -20.44 8.74 -19.43
N VAL A 111 -20.27 9.90 -18.79
CA VAL A 111 -20.86 11.16 -19.27
C VAL A 111 -20.26 11.57 -20.62
N ALA A 112 -18.93 11.47 -20.76
CA ALA A 112 -18.25 11.75 -22.03
C ALA A 112 -18.71 10.80 -23.15
N ALA A 113 -18.87 9.50 -22.85
CA ALA A 113 -19.40 8.53 -23.81
C ALA A 113 -20.86 8.85 -24.21
N ALA A 114 -21.72 9.20 -23.24
CA ALA A 114 -23.10 9.59 -23.51
C ALA A 114 -23.18 10.82 -24.43
N PHE A 115 -22.34 11.83 -24.21
CA PHE A 115 -22.24 12.98 -25.11
C PHE A 115 -21.71 12.63 -26.49
N GLY A 116 -20.75 11.70 -26.58
CA GLY A 116 -20.27 11.16 -27.86
C GLY A 116 -21.41 10.55 -28.68
N TYR A 117 -22.23 9.68 -28.08
CA TYR A 117 -23.40 9.10 -28.76
C TYR A 117 -24.43 10.15 -29.19
N LEU A 118 -24.69 11.16 -28.36
CA LEU A 118 -25.59 12.27 -28.72
C LEU A 118 -25.03 13.09 -29.90
N GLN A 119 -23.72 13.30 -29.95
CA GLN A 119 -23.08 14.02 -31.05
C GLN A 119 -23.10 13.22 -32.35
N GLU A 120 -22.81 11.92 -32.30
CA GLU A 120 -22.85 11.03 -33.47
C GLU A 120 -24.26 10.94 -34.07
N THR A 121 -25.28 10.78 -33.23
CA THR A 121 -26.68 10.75 -33.68
C THR A 121 -27.12 12.09 -34.27
N ALA A 122 -26.70 13.23 -33.70
CA ALA A 122 -26.97 14.54 -34.26
C ALA A 122 -26.30 14.75 -35.63
N LEU A 123 -25.05 14.29 -35.80
CA LEU A 123 -24.33 14.39 -37.09
C LEU A 123 -24.94 13.51 -38.18
N ALA A 124 -25.48 12.34 -37.81
CA ALA A 124 -26.14 11.44 -38.75
C ALA A 124 -27.43 12.05 -39.33
N ALA A 125 -28.16 12.85 -38.54
CA ALA A 125 -29.41 13.47 -38.94
C ALA A 125 -29.23 14.73 -39.81
N VAL A 126 -28.03 15.29 -39.90
CA VAL A 126 -27.76 16.59 -40.53
C VAL A 126 -27.02 16.42 -41.88
N PRO A 127 -27.38 17.22 -42.91
CA PRO A 127 -26.69 17.21 -44.20
C PRO A 127 -25.18 17.49 -44.08
N GLU A 128 -24.40 16.94 -45.01
CA GLU A 128 -22.93 16.98 -44.96
C GLU A 128 -22.35 18.39 -44.91
N GLU A 129 -22.98 19.33 -45.59
CA GLU A 129 -22.58 20.74 -45.64
C GLU A 129 -22.53 21.40 -44.25
N CYS A 130 -23.41 20.97 -43.34
CA CYS A 130 -23.55 21.57 -42.01
C CYS A 130 -22.82 20.78 -40.89
N ARG A 131 -22.35 19.56 -41.18
CA ARG A 131 -21.76 18.66 -40.15
C ARG A 131 -20.56 19.27 -39.43
N ALA A 132 -19.66 19.93 -40.17
CA ALA A 132 -18.44 20.50 -39.60
C ALA A 132 -18.74 21.63 -38.59
N VAL A 133 -19.66 22.53 -38.93
CA VAL A 133 -20.07 23.64 -38.07
C VAL A 133 -20.80 23.11 -36.82
N LEU A 134 -21.71 22.15 -37.01
CA LEU A 134 -22.44 21.53 -35.90
C LEU A 134 -21.50 20.78 -34.94
N TYR A 135 -20.53 20.03 -35.47
CA TYR A 135 -19.54 19.33 -34.65
C TYR A 135 -18.77 20.30 -33.76
N GLN A 136 -18.26 21.41 -34.31
CA GLN A 136 -17.53 22.40 -33.52
C GLN A 136 -18.39 23.03 -32.42
N GLN A 137 -19.64 23.39 -32.73
CA GLN A 137 -20.56 23.98 -31.74
C GLN A 137 -20.94 22.99 -30.64
N THR A 138 -21.28 21.76 -31.01
CA THR A 138 -21.63 20.69 -30.04
C THR A 138 -20.44 20.31 -29.19
N GLN A 139 -19.24 20.18 -29.77
CA GLN A 139 -18.02 19.91 -29.03
C GLN A 139 -17.72 21.01 -28.00
N ALA A 140 -17.81 22.28 -28.38
CA ALA A 140 -17.61 23.40 -27.46
C ALA A 140 -18.66 23.43 -26.33
N ALA A 141 -19.91 23.07 -26.63
CA ALA A 141 -20.97 22.96 -25.63
C ALA A 141 -20.73 21.79 -24.66
N ILE A 142 -20.30 20.63 -25.18
CA ILE A 142 -19.94 19.45 -24.39
C ILE A 142 -18.78 19.79 -23.45
N GLU A 143 -17.72 20.44 -23.94
CA GLU A 143 -16.59 20.87 -23.11
C GLU A 143 -17.03 21.80 -21.97
N LYS A 144 -17.88 22.79 -22.25
CA LYS A 144 -18.47 23.65 -21.21
C LYS A 144 -19.31 22.87 -20.21
N SER A 145 -20.13 21.92 -20.68
CA SER A 145 -20.97 21.11 -19.80
C SER A 145 -20.14 20.21 -18.87
N VAL A 146 -19.05 19.65 -19.40
CA VAL A 146 -18.09 18.86 -18.62
C VAL A 146 -17.43 19.73 -17.56
N ASP A 147 -16.97 20.94 -17.93
CA ASP A 147 -16.36 21.88 -16.98
C ASP A 147 -17.34 22.29 -15.86
N CYS A 148 -18.64 22.44 -16.17
CA CYS A 148 -19.69 22.70 -15.20
C CYS A 148 -19.99 21.51 -14.27
N CYS A 149 -20.11 20.30 -14.81
CA CYS A 149 -20.43 19.10 -14.04
C CYS A 149 -19.23 18.59 -13.23
N PHE A 150 -18.01 18.85 -13.69
CA PHE A 150 -16.78 18.34 -13.10
C PHE A 150 -15.72 19.43 -12.90
N PRO A 151 -15.97 20.45 -12.06
CA PRO A 151 -15.07 21.59 -11.88
C PRO A 151 -13.69 21.24 -11.30
N MET A 152 -13.52 20.00 -10.80
CA MET A 152 -12.27 19.45 -10.28
C MET A 152 -11.38 18.83 -11.38
N LEU A 153 -11.98 18.43 -12.51
CA LEU A 153 -11.26 17.94 -13.67
C LEU A 153 -10.86 19.16 -14.49
N GLY A 154 -9.56 19.39 -14.61
CA GLY A 154 -9.00 20.39 -15.50
C GLY A 154 -9.20 20.05 -16.97
N PRO A 155 -8.81 20.98 -17.86
CA PRO A 155 -8.88 20.76 -19.30
C PRO A 155 -8.20 19.43 -19.65
N ARG A 156 -8.94 18.56 -20.36
CA ARG A 156 -8.55 17.19 -20.76
C ARG A 156 -8.51 16.14 -19.64
N GLY A 157 -9.32 16.28 -18.60
CA GLY A 157 -9.49 15.23 -17.57
C GLY A 157 -8.30 15.07 -16.62
N LYS A 158 -7.35 16.01 -16.64
CA LYS A 158 -6.29 16.08 -15.64
C LYS A 158 -6.84 16.79 -14.42
N LEU A 159 -6.75 16.19 -13.23
CA LEU A 159 -7.12 16.86 -11.98
C LEU A 159 -6.50 18.26 -11.94
N ARG A 160 -7.34 19.29 -11.88
CA ARG A 160 -6.87 20.60 -11.47
C ARG A 160 -6.47 20.41 -10.02
N VAL A 161 -5.15 20.37 -9.76
CA VAL A 161 -4.65 20.59 -8.42
C VAL A 161 -5.16 21.97 -8.06
N LYS A 162 -6.28 22.03 -7.32
CA LYS A 162 -6.73 23.27 -6.73
C LYS A 162 -5.54 23.75 -5.92
N LYS A 163 -4.86 24.80 -6.40
CA LYS A 163 -4.17 25.72 -5.50
C LYS A 163 -5.30 26.18 -4.60
N VAL A 164 -5.43 25.53 -3.45
CA VAL A 164 -6.46 25.86 -2.48
C VAL A 164 -6.31 27.36 -2.28
N PRO A 165 -7.32 28.19 -2.62
CA PRO A 165 -7.32 29.54 -2.13
C PRO A 165 -7.52 29.37 -0.63
N THR A 166 -6.43 29.37 0.13
CA THR A 166 -6.45 29.57 1.58
C THR A 166 -6.97 30.97 1.83
N LYS A 167 -8.29 31.12 1.68
CA LYS A 167 -9.09 32.23 2.17
C LYS A 167 -10.21 31.63 3.01
N THR A 168 -9.83 30.78 3.96
CA THR A 168 -10.65 30.59 5.15
C THR A 168 -10.28 31.74 6.10
N PRO A 169 -11.23 32.55 6.58
CA PRO A 169 -10.94 33.70 7.45
C PRO A 169 -10.31 33.33 8.81
N LEU A 170 -10.13 32.03 9.10
CA LEU A 170 -9.37 31.53 10.24
C LEU A 170 -7.89 31.24 9.93
N ALA A 171 -7.52 31.00 8.67
CA ALA A 171 -6.14 30.64 8.30
C ALA A 171 -5.20 31.85 8.19
N ASP A 172 -5.75 33.07 8.10
CA ASP A 172 -4.96 34.31 8.05
C ASP A 172 -4.39 34.73 9.43
N LEU A 173 -4.79 34.07 10.52
CA LEU A 173 -4.27 34.36 11.87
C LEU A 173 -3.07 33.50 12.27
N GLU A 174 -2.83 32.35 11.62
CA GLU A 174 -1.72 31.47 11.99
C GLU A 174 -0.49 31.60 11.10
N GLY A 175 -0.61 32.28 9.94
CA GLY A 175 0.52 32.55 9.04
C GLY A 175 1.45 33.71 9.48
N ARG A 176 1.11 34.43 10.56
CA ARG A 176 1.90 35.55 11.10
C ARG A 176 2.43 35.26 12.51
N LYS A 177 3.12 34.14 12.69
CA LYS A 177 3.98 33.96 13.87
C LYS A 177 5.40 33.73 13.35
N ASN A 178 6.12 34.85 13.20
CA ASN A 178 7.59 34.98 13.24
C ASN A 178 8.07 36.37 12.77
N VAL A 179 7.16 37.32 12.49
CA VAL A 179 7.52 38.74 12.55
C VAL A 179 7.37 39.17 14.00
N ARG A 180 8.49 39.44 14.68
CA ARG A 180 8.47 40.20 15.94
C ARG A 180 7.90 41.58 15.62
N VAL A 181 6.59 41.74 15.77
CA VAL A 181 5.97 43.06 15.79
C VAL A 181 6.30 43.64 17.16
N VAL A 182 7.26 44.55 17.19
CA VAL A 182 7.48 45.42 18.35
C VAL A 182 6.33 46.42 18.33
N HIS A 183 5.48 46.38 19.35
CA HIS A 183 4.42 47.35 19.54
C HIS A 183 4.97 48.49 20.39
N ASP A 184 5.27 49.62 19.77
CA ASP A 184 5.50 50.87 20.48
C ASP A 184 4.13 51.56 20.66
N ARG A 185 3.86 52.04 21.88
CA ARG A 185 2.69 52.88 22.15
C ARG A 185 3.12 54.34 22.05
N ASP A 186 2.36 55.13 21.31
CA ASP A 186 2.48 56.58 21.33
C ASP A 186 1.90 57.16 22.63
N GLU A 187 2.17 58.44 22.89
CA GLU A 187 1.80 59.11 24.14
C GLU A 187 0.27 59.21 24.36
N GLN A 188 -0.55 58.92 23.34
CA GLN A 188 -2.01 58.84 23.44
C GLN A 188 -2.54 57.42 23.65
N GLY A 189 -1.68 56.40 23.64
CA GLY A 189 -2.05 55.01 23.93
C GLY A 189 -2.66 54.23 22.77
N ASP A 190 -2.55 54.73 21.54
CA ASP A 190 -3.00 54.03 20.34
C ASP A 190 -1.87 53.12 19.80
N VAL A 191 -2.25 51.92 19.37
CA VAL A 191 -1.28 50.93 18.87
C VAL A 191 -1.06 51.16 17.38
N THR A 192 -0.03 51.91 17.03
CA THR A 192 0.42 52.06 15.64
C THR A 192 1.38 50.94 15.25
N VAL A 193 1.07 50.23 14.15
CA VAL A 193 1.92 49.15 13.62
C VAL A 193 2.90 49.73 12.60
N SER A 194 4.13 49.98 13.05
CA SER A 194 5.21 50.44 12.19
C SER A 194 5.86 49.26 11.46
N LEU A 195 5.61 49.14 10.14
CA LEU A 195 6.33 48.23 9.25
C LEU A 195 7.60 48.90 8.73
N SER A 196 8.62 49.06 9.59
CA SER A 196 9.96 49.42 9.15
C SER A 196 10.70 48.16 8.69
N ILE A 197 10.56 47.83 7.40
CA ILE A 197 11.45 46.85 6.76
C ILE A 197 12.69 47.63 6.34
N ASP A 198 13.81 47.37 7.02
CA ASP A 198 15.09 47.98 6.70
C ASP A 198 15.50 47.56 5.26
N PRO A 199 15.68 48.50 4.32
CA PRO A 199 15.94 48.17 2.91
C PRO A 199 17.20 47.32 2.74
N ALA A 200 18.19 47.47 3.63
CA ALA A 200 19.40 46.66 3.64
C ALA A 200 19.13 45.16 3.92
N GLU A 201 18.09 44.82 4.68
CA GLU A 201 17.73 43.43 4.95
C GLU A 201 17.04 42.77 3.76
N VAL A 202 16.31 43.56 2.96
CA VAL A 202 15.68 43.10 1.71
C VAL A 202 16.76 42.75 0.68
N ASP A 203 17.77 43.60 0.52
CA ASP A 203 18.89 43.35 -0.39
C ASP A 203 19.71 42.12 0.05
N ALA A 204 19.92 41.95 1.37
CA ALA A 204 20.57 40.77 1.92
C ALA A 204 19.77 39.47 1.68
N ARG A 205 18.43 39.54 1.60
CA ARG A 205 17.58 38.38 1.26
C ARG A 205 17.63 38.08 -0.23
N GLN A 206 17.55 39.10 -1.08
CA GLN A 206 17.61 38.93 -2.53
C GLN A 206 18.95 38.34 -2.97
N THR A 207 20.07 38.81 -2.39
CA THR A 207 21.39 38.25 -2.66
C THR A 207 21.52 36.78 -2.25
N ARG A 208 20.92 36.38 -1.12
CA ARG A 208 20.87 34.97 -0.67
C ARG A 208 19.99 34.10 -1.57
N GLU A 209 18.90 34.64 -2.08
CA GLU A 209 18.02 33.93 -3.03
C GLU A 209 18.71 33.73 -4.37
N ALA A 210 19.36 34.77 -4.92
CA ALA A 210 20.16 34.66 -6.13
C ALA A 210 21.28 33.61 -5.98
N ALA A 211 21.97 33.57 -4.85
CA ALA A 211 23.00 32.56 -4.57
C ALA A 211 22.45 31.13 -4.48
N ARG A 212 21.20 30.94 -4.06
CA ARG A 212 20.53 29.62 -4.06
C ARG A 212 20.10 29.20 -5.46
N GLU A 213 19.71 30.17 -6.29
CA GLU A 213 19.32 29.90 -7.68
C GLU A 213 20.53 29.48 -8.53
N THR A 214 21.69 30.11 -8.34
CA THR A 214 22.93 29.68 -9.01
C THR A 214 23.35 28.27 -8.61
N GLN A 215 23.28 27.92 -7.32
CA GLN A 215 23.55 26.55 -6.85
C GLN A 215 22.59 25.51 -7.45
N ARG A 216 21.31 25.87 -7.62
CA ARG A 216 20.31 24.99 -8.25
C ARG A 216 20.56 24.83 -9.75
N ALA A 217 21.03 25.88 -10.44
CA ALA A 217 21.39 25.81 -11.84
C ALA A 217 22.59 24.89 -12.05
N GLU A 218 23.63 25.03 -11.23
CA GLU A 218 24.84 24.17 -11.28
C GLU A 218 24.49 22.68 -11.04
N LEU A 219 23.64 22.39 -10.05
CA LEU A 219 23.18 21.02 -9.80
C LEU A 219 22.40 20.43 -10.98
N ARG A 220 21.59 21.24 -11.67
CA ARG A 220 20.85 20.79 -12.86
C ARG A 220 21.78 20.49 -14.03
N GLU A 221 22.83 21.29 -14.19
CA GLU A 221 23.85 21.06 -15.22
C GLU A 221 24.62 19.77 -14.97
N ARG A 222 25.09 19.53 -13.73
CA ARG A 222 25.76 18.27 -13.36
C ARG A 222 24.90 17.03 -13.62
N LEU A 223 23.61 17.09 -13.27
CA LEU A 223 22.68 15.98 -13.54
C LEU A 223 22.43 15.78 -15.04
N ALA A 224 22.48 16.84 -15.85
CA ALA A 224 22.36 16.73 -17.29
C ALA A 224 23.63 16.11 -17.92
N GLU A 225 24.80 16.44 -17.40
CA GLU A 225 26.08 15.83 -17.81
C GLU A 225 26.14 14.34 -17.45
N GLU A 226 25.76 13.96 -16.23
CA GLU A 226 25.67 12.54 -15.83
C GLU A 226 24.77 11.73 -16.77
N ARG A 227 23.61 12.30 -17.16
CA ARG A 227 22.71 11.65 -18.13
C ARG A 227 23.33 11.51 -19.52
N ARG A 228 24.13 12.50 -19.96
CA ARG A 228 24.85 12.41 -21.23
C ARG A 228 25.94 11.33 -21.18
N GLN A 229 26.65 11.21 -20.05
CA GLN A 229 27.67 10.17 -19.86
C GLN A 229 27.03 8.78 -19.85
N GLN A 230 25.94 8.58 -19.11
CA GLN A 230 25.19 7.32 -19.09
C GLN A 230 24.70 6.90 -20.48
N ALA A 231 24.24 7.86 -21.31
CA ALA A 231 23.82 7.58 -22.68
C ALA A 231 24.98 7.20 -23.62
N CYS A 232 26.21 7.64 -23.34
CA CYS A 232 27.40 7.26 -24.09
C CYS A 232 27.98 5.91 -23.66
N ASP A 233 27.81 5.54 -22.38
CA ASP A 233 28.34 4.29 -21.81
C ASP A 233 27.44 3.07 -22.10
N GLU A 234 26.19 3.27 -22.52
CA GLU A 234 25.35 2.22 -23.11
C GLU A 234 25.89 1.85 -24.52
N ARG A 235 26.98 1.08 -24.53
CA ARG A 235 27.43 0.37 -25.74
C ARG A 235 26.26 -0.45 -26.29
N PRO A 236 25.99 -0.42 -27.61
CA PRO A 236 24.96 -1.26 -28.21
C PRO A 236 25.31 -2.71 -27.90
N ALA A 237 24.48 -3.36 -27.09
CA ALA A 237 24.60 -4.77 -26.77
C ALA A 237 24.55 -5.56 -28.08
N ALA A 238 25.72 -6.00 -28.55
CA ALA A 238 25.83 -6.90 -29.68
C ALA A 238 25.04 -8.18 -29.37
N GLY A 239 23.96 -8.38 -30.12
CA GLY A 239 23.39 -9.68 -30.46
C GLY A 239 23.29 -10.72 -29.35
N ILE A 240 22.39 -10.54 -28.39
CA ILE A 240 21.86 -11.69 -27.66
C ILE A 240 20.64 -12.18 -28.44
N MET A 241 20.87 -13.19 -29.27
CA MET A 241 19.85 -13.90 -30.03
C MET A 241 18.77 -14.43 -29.07
N SER A 242 17.52 -14.08 -29.35
CA SER A 242 16.35 -14.63 -28.68
C SER A 242 16.33 -16.15 -28.76
N PRO A 243 16.11 -16.88 -27.64
CA PRO A 243 16.01 -18.33 -27.66
C PRO A 243 14.75 -18.75 -28.44
N LYS A 244 15.01 -19.50 -29.50
CA LYS A 244 14.05 -20.13 -30.42
C LYS A 244 13.21 -21.14 -29.65
N ILE A 245 11.90 -20.87 -29.52
CA ILE A 245 10.95 -21.77 -28.88
C ILE A 245 10.79 -22.99 -29.78
N ALA A 246 11.34 -24.13 -29.37
CA ALA A 246 11.23 -25.39 -30.07
C ALA A 246 9.83 -25.99 -29.86
N LYS A 247 9.16 -26.24 -30.98
CA LYS A 247 8.04 -27.17 -31.13
C LYS A 247 8.47 -28.55 -30.66
N THR A 248 7.65 -29.20 -29.84
CA THR A 248 7.25 -30.63 -29.90
C THR A 248 6.75 -31.07 -28.53
N THR A 249 5.51 -31.53 -28.45
CA THR A 249 5.21 -32.91 -28.02
C THR A 249 3.74 -33.21 -28.30
N LYS A 250 3.57 -34.30 -29.03
CA LYS A 250 2.36 -34.94 -29.49
C LYS A 250 1.89 -35.85 -28.35
N CYS A 251 0.64 -35.74 -27.91
CA CYS A 251 0.06 -36.68 -26.95
C CYS A 251 -0.82 -37.66 -27.72
N ASP A 252 -0.45 -38.94 -27.66
CA ASP A 252 -1.17 -40.04 -28.27
C ASP A 252 -2.47 -40.35 -27.53
N ALA A 253 -3.52 -40.57 -28.33
CA ALA A 253 -4.85 -40.95 -27.89
C ALA A 253 -4.86 -42.39 -27.36
N THR A 254 -5.40 -42.57 -26.15
CA THR A 254 -5.65 -43.90 -25.57
C THR A 254 -6.99 -44.42 -26.09
N LYS A 255 -6.93 -45.64 -26.64
CA LYS A 255 -8.01 -46.47 -27.16
C LYS A 255 -9.18 -46.64 -26.17
N GLU A 256 -10.39 -46.42 -26.68
CA GLU A 256 -11.60 -47.10 -26.23
C GLU A 256 -11.58 -48.58 -26.66
N PRO A 257 -12.23 -49.48 -25.91
CA PRO A 257 -12.84 -50.66 -26.47
C PRO A 257 -14.36 -50.51 -26.56
N ALA A 258 -14.86 -50.84 -27.74
CA ALA A 258 -16.27 -50.98 -28.07
C ALA A 258 -16.91 -52.18 -27.35
N ALA A 259 -18.14 -52.00 -26.88
CA ALA A 259 -19.11 -53.07 -26.72
C ALA A 259 -20.51 -52.53 -27.05
N ALA A 260 -21.15 -53.18 -28.03
CA ALA A 260 -22.49 -52.88 -28.51
C ALA A 260 -23.55 -53.68 -27.74
N SER A 261 -24.73 -53.10 -27.52
CA SER A 261 -26.08 -53.72 -27.57
C SER A 261 -27.09 -52.68 -27.10
N SER A 262 -27.84 -52.08 -28.03
CA SER A 262 -29.23 -52.42 -28.39
C SER A 262 -30.28 -52.13 -27.30
N THR A 263 -31.07 -51.08 -27.56
CA THR A 263 -32.52 -50.96 -27.31
C THR A 263 -33.09 -51.48 -25.99
N ASN A 264 -33.58 -50.59 -25.14
CA ASN A 264 -35.02 -50.45 -24.88
C ASN A 264 -35.33 -49.14 -24.13
N SER A 265 -36.29 -48.41 -24.69
CA SER A 265 -37.03 -47.32 -24.03
C SER A 265 -37.91 -47.91 -22.93
N ASN A 266 -38.03 -47.21 -21.82
CA ASN A 266 -38.87 -47.48 -20.64
C ASN A 266 -38.14 -48.21 -19.48
N ASP A 267 -37.43 -47.43 -18.65
CA ASP A 267 -37.27 -47.69 -17.20
C ASP A 267 -36.51 -46.50 -16.56
N ILE A 268 -37.24 -45.42 -16.23
CA ILE A 268 -36.73 -44.27 -15.44
C ILE A 268 -37.33 -44.27 -14.01
N GLU A 269 -38.09 -45.29 -13.63
CA GLU A 269 -38.56 -45.44 -12.25
C GLU A 269 -37.91 -46.66 -11.58
N ARG A 270 -37.31 -46.41 -10.41
CA ARG A 270 -36.70 -47.36 -9.44
C ARG A 270 -35.25 -47.78 -9.66
N VAL A 271 -34.31 -46.96 -9.20
CA VAL A 271 -33.25 -47.36 -8.25
C VAL A 271 -32.81 -46.12 -7.44
N VAL A 272 -33.60 -45.74 -6.44
CA VAL A 272 -33.06 -45.04 -5.27
C VAL A 272 -32.63 -46.14 -4.32
N ALA A 273 -31.41 -46.63 -4.51
CA ALA A 273 -30.77 -47.49 -3.53
C ALA A 273 -30.46 -46.62 -2.31
N THR A 274 -31.15 -46.93 -1.22
CA THR A 274 -30.88 -46.49 0.15
C THR A 274 -29.40 -46.64 0.49
N PHE A 275 -28.67 -45.53 0.41
CA PHE A 275 -27.39 -45.38 1.07
C PHE A 275 -27.72 -44.96 2.51
N GLU A 276 -27.92 -45.93 3.40
CA GLU A 276 -27.95 -45.65 4.83
C GLU A 276 -26.51 -45.29 5.27
N PRO A 277 -26.24 -44.05 5.68
CA PRO A 277 -24.96 -43.74 6.31
C PRO A 277 -24.89 -44.51 7.62
N ARG A 278 -23.86 -45.36 7.76
CA ARG A 278 -23.52 -45.95 9.06
C ARG A 278 -23.24 -44.83 10.05
N VAL A 279 -24.17 -44.68 10.99
CA VAL A 279 -24.10 -43.76 12.14
C VAL A 279 -23.20 -44.40 13.19
N ASP A 280 -21.90 -44.35 12.96
CA ASP A 280 -20.91 -44.73 13.97
C ASP A 280 -20.05 -43.48 14.29
N ASP A 281 -20.15 -43.04 15.54
CA ASP A 281 -19.34 -42.00 16.22
C ASP A 281 -19.49 -40.52 15.78
N GLU A 282 -20.71 -40.08 15.47
CA GLU A 282 -21.00 -38.63 15.45
C GLU A 282 -21.01 -38.06 16.87
N CYS A 283 -19.97 -37.28 17.17
CA CYS A 283 -19.84 -36.49 18.40
C CYS A 283 -21.12 -35.67 18.64
N PRO A 284 -21.78 -35.75 19.81
CA PRO A 284 -23.09 -35.14 20.08
C PRO A 284 -23.11 -33.60 19.99
N GLU A 285 -21.97 -32.95 19.78
CA GLU A 285 -21.86 -31.50 19.60
C GLU A 285 -22.32 -31.01 18.20
N THR A 286 -22.25 -31.82 17.14
CA THR A 286 -22.60 -31.34 15.79
C THR A 286 -24.10 -31.24 15.54
N ARG A 287 -24.94 -32.00 16.26
CA ARG A 287 -26.40 -32.02 16.05
C ARG A 287 -27.13 -30.77 16.57
N ARG A 288 -26.56 -29.97 17.46
CA ARG A 288 -27.24 -28.78 18.00
C ARG A 288 -27.21 -27.55 17.06
N HIS A 289 -26.37 -27.55 16.03
CA HIS A 289 -26.12 -26.36 15.22
C HIS A 289 -27.13 -26.14 14.09
N SER A 290 -27.77 -27.20 13.59
CA SER A 290 -28.83 -27.06 12.57
C SER A 290 -30.17 -26.62 13.15
N GLU A 291 -30.40 -26.82 14.45
CA GLU A 291 -31.64 -26.42 15.14
C GLU A 291 -31.61 -24.93 15.55
N GLU A 292 -30.45 -24.38 15.92
CA GLU A 292 -30.31 -22.96 16.27
C GLU A 292 -30.59 -22.00 15.09
N LEU A 293 -30.37 -22.43 13.84
CA LEU A 293 -30.63 -21.63 12.63
C LEU A 293 -32.10 -21.60 12.19
N ASN A 294 -32.94 -22.46 12.75
CA ASN A 294 -34.38 -22.51 12.47
C ASN A 294 -35.23 -21.91 13.61
N HIS A 295 -34.61 -21.24 14.59
CA HIS A 295 -35.33 -20.59 15.68
C HIS A 295 -36.11 -19.37 15.13
N PRO A 296 -37.40 -19.22 15.44
CA PRO A 296 -38.25 -18.14 14.90
C PRO A 296 -37.78 -16.72 15.29
N ASP A 297 -36.96 -16.60 16.33
CA ASP A 297 -36.38 -15.33 16.77
C ASP A 297 -35.21 -14.86 15.89
N ALA A 298 -34.62 -15.72 15.05
CA ALA A 298 -33.50 -15.38 14.18
C ALA A 298 -33.92 -14.68 12.86
N GLN A 299 -35.05 -13.96 12.86
CA GLN A 299 -35.55 -13.22 11.69
C GLN A 299 -34.81 -11.90 11.45
N ASP A 300 -34.12 -11.35 12.45
CA ASP A 300 -33.28 -10.16 12.24
C ASP A 300 -32.00 -10.54 11.47
N PRO A 301 -31.78 -9.98 10.26
CA PRO A 301 -30.58 -10.28 9.47
C PRO A 301 -29.27 -9.93 10.19
N CYS A 302 -29.28 -8.96 11.11
CA CYS A 302 -28.10 -8.61 11.91
C CYS A 302 -27.76 -9.71 12.92
N GLU A 303 -28.74 -10.26 13.62
CA GLU A 303 -28.54 -11.36 14.58
C GLU A 303 -28.09 -12.63 13.88
N ARG A 304 -28.67 -12.93 12.70
CA ARG A 304 -28.25 -14.07 11.87
C ARG A 304 -26.77 -13.98 11.45
N LEU A 305 -26.30 -12.79 11.07
CA LEU A 305 -24.90 -12.59 10.71
C LEU A 305 -23.97 -12.74 11.92
N GLN A 306 -24.39 -12.30 13.11
CA GLN A 306 -23.62 -12.49 14.35
C GLN A 306 -23.51 -13.97 14.72
N LEU A 307 -24.62 -14.72 14.67
CA LEU A 307 -24.62 -16.16 14.95
C LEU A 307 -23.74 -16.96 13.97
N LEU A 308 -23.75 -16.59 12.67
CA LEU A 308 -22.85 -17.18 11.68
C LEU A 308 -21.38 -16.85 11.97
N GLY A 309 -21.09 -15.61 12.40
CA GLY A 309 -19.75 -15.20 12.83
C GLY A 309 -19.24 -16.03 14.02
N ASP A 310 -20.07 -16.16 15.05
CA ASP A 310 -19.76 -16.95 16.24
C ASP A 310 -19.57 -18.44 15.93
N GLY A 311 -20.38 -18.98 15.01
CA GLY A 311 -20.25 -20.37 14.52
C GLY A 311 -18.89 -20.62 13.88
N LEU A 312 -18.45 -19.74 12.96
CA LEU A 312 -17.15 -19.83 12.31
C LEU A 312 -15.99 -19.72 13.30
N ASP A 313 -16.10 -18.85 14.30
CA ASP A 313 -15.07 -18.70 15.33
C ASP A 313 -14.99 -19.92 16.27
N ARG A 314 -16.13 -20.54 16.61
CA ARG A 314 -16.15 -21.82 17.35
C ARG A 314 -15.50 -22.93 16.52
N GLN A 315 -15.80 -23.03 15.23
CA GLN A 315 -15.18 -24.01 14.32
C GLN A 315 -13.66 -23.83 14.27
N ARG A 316 -13.17 -22.59 14.07
CA ARG A 316 -11.73 -22.27 14.08
C ARG A 316 -11.07 -22.63 15.41
N ARG A 317 -11.74 -22.42 16.55
CA ARG A 317 -11.22 -22.83 17.88
C ARG A 317 -11.13 -24.35 17.98
N SER A 318 -12.12 -25.08 17.47
CA SER A 318 -12.12 -26.54 17.42
C SER A 318 -10.96 -27.08 16.56
N GLU A 319 -10.78 -26.54 15.36
CA GLU A 319 -9.67 -26.90 14.46
C GLU A 319 -8.31 -26.65 15.11
N ARG A 320 -8.12 -25.50 15.77
CA ARG A 320 -6.88 -25.21 16.52
C ARG A 320 -6.64 -26.20 17.66
N ARG A 321 -7.69 -26.65 18.35
CA ARG A 321 -7.58 -27.69 19.40
C ARG A 321 -7.18 -29.03 18.78
N GLN A 322 -7.78 -29.42 17.66
CA GLN A 322 -7.44 -30.64 16.92
C GLN A 322 -5.99 -30.61 16.41
N GLN A 323 -5.54 -29.50 15.82
CA GLN A 323 -4.15 -29.31 15.38
C GLN A 323 -3.16 -29.42 16.55
N ARG A 324 -3.45 -28.80 17.70
CA ARG A 324 -2.63 -28.93 18.91
C ARG A 324 -2.57 -30.37 19.42
N ALA A 325 -3.70 -31.09 19.39
CA ALA A 325 -3.76 -32.49 19.76
C ALA A 325 -2.93 -33.37 18.81
N ALA A 326 -3.06 -33.16 17.49
CA ALA A 326 -2.28 -33.85 16.47
C ALA A 326 -0.77 -33.59 16.62
N ALA A 327 -0.37 -32.33 16.85
CA ALA A 327 1.03 -31.96 17.08
C ALA A 327 1.60 -32.63 18.34
N LYS A 328 0.82 -32.70 19.44
CA LYS A 328 1.20 -33.43 20.65
C LYS A 328 1.37 -34.93 20.38
N LYS A 329 0.44 -35.56 19.65
CA LYS A 329 0.52 -36.97 19.24
C LYS A 329 1.76 -37.23 18.37
N ALA A 330 2.04 -36.38 17.38
CA ALA A 330 3.23 -36.49 16.53
C ALA A 330 4.54 -36.36 17.32
N LYS A 331 4.62 -35.40 18.26
CA LYS A 331 5.78 -35.24 19.15
C LYS A 331 5.98 -36.47 20.05
N ALA A 332 4.90 -37.05 20.58
CA ALA A 332 4.96 -38.27 21.37
C ALA A 332 5.44 -39.48 20.54
N ALA A 333 4.93 -39.65 19.32
CA ALA A 333 5.36 -40.69 18.38
C ALA A 333 6.86 -40.57 18.05
N LYS A 334 7.35 -39.35 17.76
CA LYS A 334 8.77 -39.10 17.52
C LYS A 334 9.64 -39.46 18.73
N ARG A 335 9.18 -39.18 19.96
CA ARG A 335 9.89 -39.59 21.19
C ARG A 335 9.90 -41.11 21.37
N ARG A 336 8.81 -41.82 21.04
CA ARG A 336 8.76 -43.29 21.09
C ARG A 336 9.72 -43.91 20.08
N ALA A 337 9.74 -43.42 18.84
CA ALA A 337 10.67 -43.88 17.80
C ALA A 337 12.14 -43.60 18.16
N ALA A 338 12.43 -42.46 18.81
CA ALA A 338 13.78 -42.16 19.28
C ALA A 338 14.22 -43.09 20.43
N ARG A 339 13.29 -43.53 21.29
CA ARG A 339 13.58 -44.51 22.35
C ARG A 339 13.84 -45.90 21.80
N SER A 340 13.04 -46.36 20.83
CA SER A 340 13.26 -47.68 20.21
C SER A 340 14.60 -47.76 19.49
N ARG A 341 15.02 -46.68 18.80
CA ARG A 341 16.35 -46.58 18.17
C ARG A 341 17.53 -46.55 19.13
N ARG A 342 17.31 -46.27 20.42
CA ARG A 342 18.37 -46.31 21.45
C ARG A 342 18.45 -47.66 22.16
N ALA A 343 17.40 -48.48 22.03
CA ALA A 343 17.30 -49.78 22.67
C ALA A 343 17.72 -50.93 21.75
N ALA A 344 17.67 -50.71 20.42
CA ALA A 344 18.34 -51.50 19.41
C ALA A 344 19.78 -50.99 19.25
#